data_AF-A0A1D3K8D6-F1
#
_entry.id   AF-A0A1D3K8D6-F1
#
_cell.length_a   1.000
_cell.length_b   1.000
_cell.length_c   1.000
_cell.angle_alpha   90.00
_cell.angle_beta   90.00
_cell.angle_gamma   90.00
#
_symmetry.space_group_name_H-M   'P 1'
#
loop_
_entity.id
_entity.type
_entity.pdbx_description
1 polymer ?
#
loop_
_entity_poly.entity_id
_entity_poly.type
_entity_poly.pdbx_seq_one_letter_code
_entity_poly.pdbx_strand_id
1 'polypeptide(L)'
;MQNVETKAQANAQPVVIAPHLLTQADFIAAAQAVPLVNHGRKWDVRLGSYSSFSDADTAQAALIDVHHGAVNNALYFNEVDAPEIPNKPSVPTAEVLASYPDLIELYADVVATAQVERSIALPAVSKIEFDAVLAALRLLGASMEGGLVRPGDGDIGEILTDSGTHAGLTAEGVDALRERIQFDS
;
A
#
# COMPACT_ATOMS: atom_id res chain seq x y z
N MET A 1 -11.07 31.96 36.18
CA MET A 1 -11.61 30.63 35.80
C MET A 1 -12.69 30.86 34.76
N GLN A 2 -12.42 30.56 33.50
CA GLN A 2 -13.40 30.11 32.51
C GLN A 2 -12.63 29.59 31.31
N ASN A 3 -12.92 28.34 30.98
CA ASN A 3 -12.17 27.46 30.10
C ASN A 3 -12.30 27.89 28.63
N VAL A 4 -11.17 28.04 27.96
CA VAL A 4 -11.12 28.05 26.49
C VAL A 4 -11.00 26.60 26.06
N GLU A 5 -12.13 26.00 25.66
CA GLU A 5 -12.14 24.69 25.01
C GLU A 5 -11.47 24.80 23.64
N THR A 6 -10.20 24.41 23.57
CA THR A 6 -9.50 24.20 22.31
C THR A 6 -10.04 22.93 21.68
N LYS A 7 -11.02 23.05 20.78
CA LYS A 7 -11.36 21.97 19.83
C LYS A 7 -10.20 21.84 18.87
N ALA A 8 -9.26 20.95 19.20
CA ALA A 8 -8.36 20.37 18.22
C ALA A 8 -9.22 19.56 17.24
N GLN A 9 -9.63 20.19 16.14
CA GLN A 9 -10.09 19.46 14.97
C GLN A 9 -8.87 18.75 14.40
N ALA A 10 -8.72 17.47 14.75
CA ALA A 10 -7.88 16.57 14.00
C ALA A 10 -8.43 16.54 12.57
N ASN A 11 -7.75 17.23 11.66
CA ASN A 11 -7.89 17.05 10.22
C ASN A 11 -7.35 15.66 9.88
N ALA A 12 -8.10 14.61 10.22
CA ALA A 12 -7.92 13.32 9.57
C ALA A 12 -8.44 13.49 8.14
N GLN A 13 -7.54 13.71 7.18
CA GLN A 13 -7.86 13.44 5.78
C GLN A 13 -8.43 12.01 5.74
N PRO A 14 -9.59 11.78 5.09
CA PRO A 14 -10.13 10.44 4.99
C PRO A 14 -9.06 9.56 4.33
N VAL A 15 -8.66 8.48 5.00
CA VAL A 15 -7.75 7.48 4.44
C VAL A 15 -8.37 7.03 3.12
N VAL A 16 -7.75 7.40 2.00
CA VAL A 16 -8.19 6.98 0.68
C VAL A 16 -7.73 5.54 0.54
N ILE A 17 -8.63 4.60 0.80
CA ILE A 17 -8.35 3.18 0.66
C ILE A 17 -8.39 2.86 -0.84
N ALA A 18 -7.22 2.63 -1.43
CA ALA A 18 -7.14 2.27 -2.85
C ALA A 18 -7.66 0.84 -3.04
N PRO A 19 -8.69 0.60 -3.88
CA PRO A 19 -9.31 -0.71 -4.04
C PRO A 19 -8.31 -1.80 -4.39
N HIS A 20 -7.34 -1.52 -5.27
CA HIS A 20 -6.36 -2.49 -5.76
C HIS A 20 -5.31 -2.93 -4.73
N LEU A 21 -5.34 -2.35 -3.52
CA LEU A 21 -4.50 -2.74 -2.39
C LEU A 21 -5.24 -3.53 -1.31
N LEU A 22 -6.55 -3.74 -1.48
CA LEU A 22 -7.34 -4.60 -0.60
C LEU A 22 -7.40 -6.01 -1.17
N THR A 23 -7.44 -7.01 -0.29
CA THR A 23 -7.82 -8.36 -0.74
C THR A 23 -9.25 -8.33 -1.26
N GLN A 24 -9.62 -9.26 -2.14
CA GLN A 24 -11.00 -9.34 -2.63
C GLN A 24 -12.01 -9.42 -1.47
N ALA A 25 -11.68 -10.17 -0.43
CA ALA A 25 -12.52 -10.30 0.76
C ALA A 25 -12.67 -8.98 1.51
N ASP A 26 -11.58 -8.24 1.73
CA ASP A 26 -11.62 -6.93 2.42
C ASP A 26 -12.35 -5.88 1.59
N PHE A 27 -12.15 -5.88 0.27
CA PHE A 27 -12.90 -5.00 -0.63
C PHE A 27 -14.39 -5.29 -0.56
N ILE A 28 -14.81 -6.56 -0.65
CA ILE A 28 -16.22 -6.96 -0.54
C ILE A 28 -16.80 -6.55 0.82
N ALA A 29 -16.03 -6.68 1.90
CA ALA A 29 -16.48 -6.33 3.25
C ALA A 29 -16.65 -4.81 3.45
N ALA A 30 -15.83 -3.99 2.78
CA ALA A 30 -15.82 -2.54 2.93
C ALA A 30 -16.69 -1.79 1.90
N ALA A 31 -16.80 -2.32 0.69
CA ALA A 31 -17.48 -1.66 -0.43
C ALA A 31 -19.00 -1.91 -0.43
N GLN A 32 -19.73 -1.05 -1.14
CA GLN A 32 -21.18 -1.14 -1.27
C GLN A 32 -21.59 -1.18 -2.73
N ALA A 33 -22.37 -2.20 -3.13
CA ALA A 33 -23.01 -2.24 -4.43
C ALA A 33 -24.42 -1.64 -4.35
N VAL A 34 -24.58 -0.46 -4.94
CA VAL A 34 -25.85 0.27 -5.00
C VAL A 34 -26.56 -0.04 -6.32
N PRO A 35 -27.79 -0.56 -6.30
CA PRO A 35 -28.55 -0.79 -7.53
C PRO A 35 -28.92 0.55 -8.17
N LEU A 36 -28.73 0.65 -9.48
CA LEU A 36 -29.08 1.84 -10.25
C LEU A 36 -30.38 1.61 -11.02
N VAL A 37 -31.25 2.62 -11.01
CA VAL A 37 -32.52 2.61 -11.75
C VAL A 37 -32.47 3.70 -12.82
N ASN A 38 -32.87 3.37 -14.04
CA ASN A 38 -32.86 4.29 -15.20
C ASN A 38 -31.47 4.85 -15.60
N HIS A 39 -30.39 4.15 -15.26
CA HIS A 39 -29.01 4.63 -15.46
C HIS A 39 -28.26 3.94 -16.62
N GLY A 40 -28.87 2.95 -17.29
CA GLY A 40 -28.22 2.16 -18.35
C GLY A 40 -27.15 1.17 -17.86
N ARG A 41 -26.69 1.30 -16.60
CA ARG A 41 -25.88 0.33 -15.87
C ARG A 41 -26.66 -0.28 -14.71
N LYS A 42 -26.31 -1.49 -14.25
CA LYS A 42 -27.02 -2.17 -13.16
C LYS A 42 -26.58 -1.74 -11.76
N TRP A 43 -25.28 -1.52 -11.54
CA TRP A 43 -24.71 -1.28 -10.21
C TRP A 43 -23.72 -0.10 -10.21
N ASP A 44 -23.72 0.66 -9.11
CA ASP A 44 -22.64 1.57 -8.70
C ASP A 44 -21.98 0.99 -7.46
N VAL A 45 -20.74 0.54 -7.59
CA VAL A 45 -19.93 0.03 -6.48
C VAL A 45 -19.08 1.14 -5.91
N ARG A 46 -19.21 1.38 -4.61
CA ARG A 46 -18.58 2.49 -3.90
C ARG A 46 -17.67 2.02 -2.76
N LEU A 47 -16.52 2.67 -2.62
CA LEU A 47 -15.61 2.54 -1.47
C LEU A 47 -15.03 3.93 -1.13
N GLY A 48 -15.52 4.57 -0.07
CA GLY A 48 -15.11 5.94 0.25
C GLY A 48 -15.41 6.92 -0.90
N SER A 49 -14.36 7.53 -1.47
CA SER A 49 -14.46 8.40 -2.66
C SER A 49 -14.40 7.64 -4.00
N TYR A 50 -14.06 6.36 -3.98
CA TYR A 50 -14.02 5.52 -5.18
C TYR A 50 -15.43 5.07 -5.58
N SER A 51 -15.72 5.13 -6.89
CA SER A 51 -16.95 4.60 -7.50
C SER A 51 -16.65 4.04 -8.88
N SER A 52 -17.27 2.90 -9.21
CA SER A 52 -17.23 2.30 -10.54
C SER A 52 -18.51 1.52 -10.83
N PHE A 53 -18.85 1.39 -12.11
CA PHE A 53 -20.09 0.75 -12.54
C PHE A 53 -19.87 -0.70 -12.96
N SER A 54 -20.86 -1.56 -12.70
CA SER A 54 -20.89 -2.94 -13.17
C SER A 54 -22.28 -3.32 -13.69
N ASP A 55 -22.29 -4.23 -14.68
CA ASP A 55 -23.51 -4.85 -15.24
C ASP A 55 -23.68 -6.32 -14.83
N ALA A 56 -22.94 -6.76 -13.82
CA ALA A 56 -23.06 -8.10 -13.27
C ALA A 56 -24.49 -8.38 -12.77
N ASP A 57 -24.88 -9.66 -12.77
CA ASP A 57 -26.26 -10.04 -12.48
C ASP A 57 -26.63 -9.93 -10.99
N THR A 58 -25.65 -9.87 -10.10
CA THR A 58 -25.87 -9.78 -8.66
C THR A 58 -24.97 -8.72 -8.02
N ALA A 59 -25.38 -8.18 -6.87
CA ALA A 59 -24.58 -7.24 -6.09
C ALA A 59 -23.19 -7.81 -5.76
N GLN A 60 -23.13 -9.09 -5.37
CA GLN A 60 -21.87 -9.77 -5.07
C GLN A 60 -20.96 -9.86 -6.30
N ALA A 61 -21.51 -10.23 -7.45
CA ALA A 61 -20.74 -10.29 -8.69
C ALA A 61 -20.28 -8.91 -9.13
N ALA A 62 -21.07 -7.85 -8.89
CA ALA A 62 -20.67 -6.47 -9.18
C ALA A 62 -19.48 -6.01 -8.32
N LEU A 63 -19.44 -6.39 -7.04
CA LEU A 63 -18.28 -6.12 -6.17
C LEU A 63 -17.01 -6.80 -6.70
N ILE A 64 -17.11 -8.07 -7.09
CA ILE A 64 -15.97 -8.84 -7.63
C ILE A 64 -15.49 -8.23 -8.96
N ASP A 65 -16.42 -7.91 -9.86
CA ASP A 65 -16.16 -7.32 -11.18
C ASP A 65 -15.46 -5.96 -11.06
N VAL A 66 -15.94 -5.09 -10.18
CA VAL A 66 -15.31 -3.78 -9.96
C VAL A 66 -13.94 -3.91 -9.31
N HIS A 67 -13.78 -4.83 -8.34
CA HIS A 67 -12.48 -5.06 -7.73
C HIS A 67 -11.47 -5.61 -8.74
N HIS A 68 -11.89 -6.58 -9.57
CA HIS A 68 -11.09 -7.10 -10.68
C HIS A 68 -10.65 -5.97 -11.62
N GLY A 69 -11.57 -5.11 -12.03
CA GLY A 69 -11.27 -3.94 -12.87
C GLY A 69 -10.27 -2.97 -12.22
N ALA A 70 -10.35 -2.76 -10.91
CA ALA A 70 -9.39 -1.92 -10.18
C ALA A 70 -7.97 -2.53 -10.19
N VAL A 71 -7.85 -3.83 -9.92
CA VAL A 71 -6.58 -4.57 -9.95
C VAL A 71 -6.00 -4.58 -11.38
N ASN A 72 -6.84 -4.85 -12.39
CA ASN A 72 -6.46 -4.80 -13.80
C ASN A 72 -5.91 -3.42 -14.19
N ASN A 73 -6.60 -2.34 -13.83
CA ASN A 73 -6.15 -0.99 -14.14
C ASN A 73 -4.81 -0.67 -13.47
N ALA A 74 -4.62 -1.11 -12.22
CA ALA A 74 -3.35 -0.93 -11.52
C ALA A 74 -2.20 -1.63 -12.23
N LEU A 75 -2.41 -2.85 -12.73
CA LEU A 75 -1.40 -3.59 -13.50
C LEU A 75 -1.13 -2.94 -14.87
N TYR A 76 -2.19 -2.61 -15.62
CA TYR A 76 -2.10 -1.95 -16.92
C TYR A 76 -1.28 -0.66 -16.86
N PHE A 77 -1.55 0.22 -15.88
CA PHE A 77 -0.79 1.47 -15.76
C PHE A 77 0.68 1.26 -15.37
N ASN A 78 1.06 0.07 -14.92
CA ASN A 78 2.45 -0.31 -14.61
C ASN A 78 3.16 -1.05 -15.74
N GLU A 79 2.52 -1.25 -16.90
CA GLU A 79 3.22 -1.70 -18.11
C GLU A 79 4.25 -0.67 -18.59
N VAL A 80 5.29 -1.15 -19.28
CA VAL A 80 6.40 -0.32 -19.78
C VAL A 80 5.92 0.76 -20.75
N ASP A 81 4.93 0.43 -21.58
CA ASP A 81 4.38 1.30 -22.61
C ASP A 81 3.10 2.04 -22.16
N ALA A 82 2.76 1.96 -20.86
CA ALA A 82 1.58 2.61 -20.33
C ALA A 82 1.70 4.15 -20.36
N PRO A 83 0.60 4.88 -20.58
CA PRO A 83 0.61 6.34 -20.50
C PRO A 83 1.03 6.82 -19.12
N GLU A 84 1.90 7.84 -19.07
CA GLU A 84 2.27 8.48 -17.81
C GLU A 84 1.08 9.30 -17.29
N ILE A 85 0.64 8.99 -16.07
CA ILE A 85 -0.49 9.64 -15.42
C ILE A 85 -0.08 10.22 -14.06
N PRO A 86 -0.62 11.39 -13.68
CA PRO A 86 -0.48 11.85 -12.31
C PRO A 86 -1.13 10.85 -11.35
N ASN A 87 -0.45 10.54 -10.24
CA ASN A 87 -0.90 9.55 -9.24
C ASN A 87 -1.06 8.14 -9.82
N LYS A 88 -0.07 7.67 -10.59
CA LYS A 88 0.01 6.29 -11.07
C LYS A 88 -0.23 5.29 -9.92
N PRO A 89 -1.17 4.35 -10.06
CA PRO A 89 -1.44 3.37 -9.02
C PRO A 89 -0.22 2.47 -8.80
N SER A 90 0.03 2.10 -7.55
CA SER A 90 1.02 1.07 -7.21
C SER A 90 0.59 -0.31 -7.73
N VAL A 91 1.56 -1.21 -7.91
CA VAL A 91 1.28 -2.60 -8.26
C VAL A 91 0.59 -3.31 -7.08
N PRO A 92 -0.50 -4.08 -7.31
CA PRO A 92 -1.16 -4.87 -6.27
C PRO A 92 -0.21 -5.86 -5.59
N THR A 93 -0.42 -6.15 -4.30
CA THR A 93 0.41 -7.12 -3.58
C THR A 93 0.15 -8.55 -4.04
N ALA A 94 1.08 -9.47 -3.73
CA ALA A 94 0.91 -10.89 -4.04
C ALA A 94 -0.37 -11.50 -3.41
N GLU A 95 -0.76 -11.02 -2.22
CA GLU A 95 -1.98 -11.46 -1.54
C GLU A 95 -3.25 -11.03 -2.29
N VAL A 96 -3.28 -9.80 -2.81
CA VAL A 96 -4.38 -9.32 -3.67
C VAL A 96 -4.44 -10.12 -4.97
N LEU A 97 -3.29 -10.33 -5.62
CA LEU A 97 -3.18 -11.05 -6.89
C LEU A 97 -3.58 -12.52 -6.78
N ALA A 98 -3.49 -13.14 -5.60
CA ALA A 98 -3.91 -14.53 -5.39
C ALA A 98 -5.38 -14.79 -5.75
N SER A 99 -6.23 -13.75 -5.76
CA SER A 99 -7.63 -13.85 -6.18
C SER A 99 -7.85 -13.75 -7.71
N TYR A 100 -6.80 -13.42 -8.48
CA TYR A 100 -6.88 -13.05 -9.90
C TYR A 100 -5.80 -13.72 -10.75
N PRO A 101 -5.83 -15.06 -10.89
CA PRO A 101 -4.84 -15.81 -11.66
C PRO A 101 -4.79 -15.41 -13.14
N ASP A 102 -5.92 -14.98 -13.70
CA ASP A 102 -6.02 -14.47 -15.06
C ASP A 102 -5.23 -13.17 -15.27
N LEU A 103 -5.23 -12.26 -14.28
CA LEU A 103 -4.45 -11.03 -14.34
C LEU A 103 -2.96 -11.27 -14.09
N ILE A 104 -2.61 -12.27 -13.27
CA ILE A 104 -1.20 -12.72 -13.13
C ILE A 104 -0.67 -13.21 -14.48
N GLU A 105 -1.46 -14.00 -15.21
CA GLU A 105 -1.07 -14.50 -16.53
C GLU A 105 -0.97 -13.37 -17.55
N LEU A 106 -1.95 -12.46 -17.58
CA LEU A 106 -2.00 -11.36 -18.54
C LEU A 106 -0.86 -10.34 -18.34
N TYR A 107 -0.49 -10.02 -17.10
CA TYR A 107 0.52 -9.02 -16.77
C TYR A 107 1.77 -9.62 -16.14
N ALA A 108 2.17 -10.82 -16.58
CA ALA A 108 3.27 -11.58 -15.99
C ALA A 108 4.57 -10.78 -15.89
N ASP A 109 4.91 -9.96 -16.89
CA ASP A 109 6.12 -9.13 -16.89
C ASP A 109 6.09 -8.02 -15.83
N VAL A 110 4.93 -7.38 -15.65
CA VAL A 110 4.73 -6.35 -14.62
C VAL A 110 4.84 -6.97 -13.24
N VAL A 111 4.17 -8.10 -13.02
CA VAL A 111 4.19 -8.84 -11.75
C VAL A 111 5.62 -9.29 -11.44
N ALA A 112 6.32 -9.88 -12.41
CA ALA A 112 7.71 -10.32 -12.24
C ALA A 112 8.61 -9.14 -11.86
N THR A 113 8.51 -8.01 -12.57
CA THR A 113 9.32 -6.81 -12.31
C THR A 113 9.04 -6.21 -10.93
N ALA A 114 7.78 -6.17 -10.51
CA ALA A 114 7.37 -5.64 -9.21
C ALA A 114 7.73 -6.57 -8.05
N GLN A 115 7.74 -7.88 -8.28
CA GLN A 115 8.11 -8.90 -7.31
C GLN A 115 9.62 -9.16 -7.25
N VAL A 116 10.42 -8.61 -8.17
CA VAL A 116 11.86 -8.53 -7.95
C VAL A 116 12.08 -7.62 -6.76
N GLU A 117 12.30 -8.22 -5.58
CA GLU A 117 12.90 -7.50 -4.45
C GLU A 117 14.13 -6.76 -4.99
N ARG A 118 14.06 -5.43 -5.03
CA ARG A 118 15.19 -4.62 -5.43
C ARG A 118 16.24 -4.73 -4.33
N SER A 119 17.12 -5.70 -4.44
CA SER A 119 18.31 -5.78 -3.62
C SER A 119 19.20 -4.59 -3.96
N ILE A 120 19.27 -3.62 -3.05
CA ILE A 120 20.26 -2.55 -3.15
C ILE A 120 21.56 -3.12 -2.58
N ALA A 121 22.58 -3.26 -3.44
CA ALA A 121 23.92 -3.54 -2.96
C ALA A 121 24.37 -2.33 -2.13
N LEU A 122 24.61 -2.54 -0.83
CA LEU A 122 25.21 -1.52 -0.01
C LEU A 122 26.63 -1.25 -0.52
N PRO A 123 27.06 0.02 -0.64
CA PRO A 123 28.44 0.32 -0.96
C PRO A 123 29.37 -0.31 0.08
N ALA A 124 30.60 -0.64 -0.31
CA ALA A 124 31.61 -1.07 0.65
C ALA A 124 31.86 0.06 1.64
N VAL A 125 31.47 -0.16 2.89
CA VAL A 125 31.63 0.79 3.99
C VAL A 125 32.78 0.35 4.90
N SER A 126 33.44 1.31 5.51
CA SER A 126 34.38 1.05 6.60
C SER A 126 33.64 0.52 7.84
N LYS A 127 34.38 -0.11 8.75
CA LYS A 127 33.81 -0.58 10.03
C LYS A 127 33.12 0.52 10.83
N ILE A 128 33.65 1.74 10.83
CA ILE A 128 33.07 2.89 11.55
C ILE A 128 31.73 3.29 10.94
N GLU A 129 31.65 3.34 9.61
CA GLU A 129 30.40 3.63 8.91
C GLU A 129 29.37 2.52 9.14
N PHE A 130 29.80 1.26 9.13
CA PHE A 130 28.95 0.12 9.45
C PHE A 130 28.39 0.16 10.88
N ASP A 131 29.25 0.44 11.87
CA ASP A 131 28.84 0.59 13.27
C ASP A 131 27.83 1.73 13.44
N ALA A 132 28.01 2.83 12.70
CA ALA A 132 27.08 3.96 12.69
C ALA A 132 25.70 3.58 12.12
N VAL A 133 25.65 2.79 11.04
CA VAL A 133 24.40 2.28 10.47
C VAL A 133 23.69 1.37 11.48
N LEU A 134 24.40 0.46 12.13
CA LEU A 134 23.82 -0.41 13.16
C LEU A 134 23.29 0.39 14.36
N ALA A 135 24.01 1.42 14.80
CA ALA A 135 23.57 2.30 15.88
C ALA A 135 22.29 3.06 15.49
N ALA A 136 22.19 3.54 14.25
CA ALA A 136 20.98 4.20 13.74
C ALA A 136 19.78 3.25 13.70
N LEU A 137 19.96 2.01 13.22
CA LEU A 137 18.91 0.99 13.22
C LEU A 137 18.41 0.66 14.64
N ARG A 138 19.33 0.52 15.61
CA ARG A 138 18.97 0.31 17.03
C ARG A 138 18.17 1.48 17.60
N LEU A 139 18.60 2.71 17.29
CA LEU A 139 17.89 3.90 17.75
C LEU A 139 16.50 3.98 17.14
N LEU A 140 16.35 3.65 15.86
CA LEU A 140 15.06 3.60 15.19
C LEU A 140 14.14 2.56 15.85
N GLY A 141 14.60 1.32 16.04
CA GLY A 141 13.82 0.26 16.71
C GLY A 141 13.35 0.68 18.11
N ALA A 142 14.25 1.20 18.94
CA ALA A 142 13.90 1.71 20.27
C ALA A 142 12.90 2.88 20.22
N SER A 143 13.03 3.78 19.23
CA SER A 143 12.10 4.90 19.04
C SER A 143 10.70 4.42 18.63
N MET A 144 10.63 3.32 17.85
CA MET A 144 9.37 2.70 17.46
C MET A 144 8.69 1.99 18.63
N GLU A 145 9.44 1.21 19.41
CA GLU A 145 8.93 0.58 20.64
C GLU A 145 8.45 1.63 21.66
N GLY A 146 9.17 2.74 21.78
CA GLY A 146 8.79 3.89 22.61
C GLY A 146 7.63 4.72 22.05
N GLY A 147 7.16 4.43 20.84
CA GLY A 147 6.05 5.12 20.18
C GLY A 147 6.35 6.54 19.69
N LEU A 148 7.63 6.93 19.68
CA LEU A 148 8.13 8.21 19.16
C LEU A 148 8.11 8.23 17.62
N VAL A 149 8.30 7.07 17.00
CA VAL A 149 8.22 6.85 15.55
C VAL A 149 7.12 5.85 15.27
N ARG A 150 6.18 6.18 14.37
CA ARG A 150 5.11 5.28 13.95
C ARG A 150 5.11 5.15 12.43
N PRO A 151 5.17 3.92 11.89
CA PRO A 151 5.04 3.73 10.44
C PRO A 151 3.72 4.33 9.93
N GLY A 152 3.79 5.06 8.82
CA GLY A 152 2.60 5.61 8.14
C GLY A 152 1.87 6.70 8.92
N ASP A 153 2.55 7.43 9.82
CA ASP A 153 1.96 8.54 10.57
C ASP A 153 1.94 9.89 9.83
N GLY A 154 2.46 9.95 8.60
CA GLY A 154 2.47 11.17 7.79
C GLY A 154 3.59 12.16 8.14
N ASP A 155 4.44 11.85 9.13
CA ASP A 155 5.46 12.75 9.66
C ASP A 155 6.83 12.05 9.64
N ILE A 156 7.67 12.31 10.64
CA ILE A 156 9.00 11.75 10.78
C ILE A 156 8.99 10.22 10.75
N GLY A 157 7.91 9.55 11.15
CA GLY A 157 7.84 8.10 11.11
C GLY A 157 7.73 7.54 9.70
N GLU A 158 7.01 8.21 8.81
CA GLU A 158 7.01 7.87 7.38
C GLU A 158 8.40 8.05 6.78
N ILE A 159 9.06 9.19 7.04
CA ILE A 159 10.41 9.48 6.52
C ILE A 159 11.46 8.45 7.00
N LEU A 160 11.37 8.03 8.26
CA LEU A 160 12.38 7.16 8.87
C LEU A 160 12.18 5.67 8.59
N THR A 161 10.98 5.27 8.17
CA THR A 161 10.65 3.85 7.95
C THR A 161 10.46 3.51 6.47
N ASP A 162 10.18 4.50 5.61
CA ASP A 162 9.91 4.32 4.18
C ASP A 162 11.04 4.91 3.31
N SER A 163 11.37 4.23 2.21
CA SER A 163 12.27 4.72 1.15
C SER A 163 11.53 5.41 0.00
N GLY A 164 10.25 5.70 0.17
CA GLY A 164 9.35 6.29 -0.83
C GLY A 164 8.55 5.27 -1.63
N THR A 165 8.37 4.04 -1.12
CA THR A 165 7.57 2.97 -1.74
C THR A 165 6.36 2.54 -0.89
N HIS A 166 6.03 3.32 0.15
CA HIS A 166 4.78 3.29 0.93
C HIS A 166 4.53 2.04 1.79
N ALA A 167 5.53 1.18 1.97
CA ALA A 167 5.52 0.13 2.99
C ALA A 167 6.77 0.27 3.86
N GLY A 168 6.66 1.11 4.90
CA GLY A 168 7.76 1.28 5.86
C GLY A 168 8.01 0.03 6.70
N LEU A 169 9.24 -0.15 7.21
CA LEU A 169 9.57 -1.27 8.09
C LEU A 169 8.86 -1.17 9.45
N THR A 170 8.41 -2.31 9.97
CA THR A 170 7.97 -2.44 11.37
C THR A 170 9.18 -2.54 12.31
N ALA A 171 8.96 -2.40 13.63
CA ALA A 171 10.04 -2.56 14.62
C ALA A 171 10.70 -3.95 14.52
N GLU A 172 9.88 -4.99 14.37
CA GLU A 172 10.33 -6.36 14.12
C GLU A 172 11.14 -6.48 12.81
N GLY A 173 10.71 -5.77 11.76
CA GLY A 173 11.44 -5.70 10.49
C GLY A 173 12.81 -5.03 10.61
N VAL A 174 12.91 -3.97 11.42
CA VAL A 174 14.19 -3.31 11.72
C VAL A 174 15.14 -4.25 12.47
N ASP A 175 14.62 -5.00 13.44
CA ASP A 175 15.43 -6.00 14.17
C ASP A 175 15.90 -7.14 13.28
N ALA A 176 15.02 -7.69 12.44
CA ALA A 176 15.39 -8.70 11.46
C ALA A 176 16.46 -8.19 10.47
N LEU A 177 16.35 -6.93 10.03
CA LEU A 177 17.35 -6.30 9.17
C LEU A 177 18.71 -6.17 9.87
N ARG A 178 18.70 -5.75 11.13
CA ARG A 178 19.91 -5.65 11.98
C ARG A 178 20.62 -6.99 12.10
N GLU A 179 19.87 -8.08 12.23
CA GLU A 179 20.44 -9.42 12.35
C GLU A 179 20.98 -9.97 11.04
N ARG A 180 20.39 -9.56 9.90
CA ARG A 180 20.83 -9.97 8.56
C ARG A 180 22.08 -9.22 8.09
N ILE A 181 22.21 -7.95 8.46
CA ILE A 181 23.39 -7.13 8.15
C ILE A 181 24.48 -7.44 9.20
N GLN A 182 25.21 -8.53 8.98
CA GLN A 182 26.40 -8.87 9.79
C GLN A 182 27.66 -8.55 9.01
N PHE A 183 28.65 -8.01 9.72
CA PHE A 183 30.01 -7.89 9.19
C PHE A 183 30.66 -9.26 9.38
N ASP A 184 30.94 -9.97 8.29
CA ASP A 184 31.80 -11.15 8.35
C ASP A 184 33.16 -10.72 8.91
N SER A 185 33.56 -11.39 10.00
CA SER A 185 34.73 -11.01 10.81
C SER A 185 36.05 -11.33 10.12
#